data_AF-A0A2R6EG90-F1
#
_entry.id   AF-A0A2R6EG90-F1
#
_cell.length_a   1.000
_cell.length_b   1.000
_cell.length_c   1.000
_cell.angle_alpha   90.00
_cell.angle_beta   90.00
_cell.angle_gamma   90.00
#
_symmetry.space_group_name_H-M   'P 1'
#
loop_
_entity.id
_entity.type
_entity.pdbx_description
1 polymer ?
#
loop_
_entity_poly.entity_id
_entity_poly.type
_entity_poly.pdbx_seq_one_letter_code
_entity_poly.pdbx_strand_id
1 'polypeptide(L)'
;MAVTRHRIVSGDDSEIHDEPHIEGSRVTVLHIHERVENRGLRPETVAERLNLDLADVYDALAYYHRNPEEMQAVEERRQTVAEEVFHRLRDHSHDVRHVDLSDELSKGDSDDDLAAFSHEYQFVIVTYDDDFRDDFTEDEYHAVFYLPDQTLSAETIADVLHEISIYYQQSDLQGFMTIGKSWV
;
A
#
# COMPACT_ATOMS: atom_id res chain seq x y z
N MET A 1 38.55 -4.93 -1.28
CA MET A 1 37.50 -4.44 -2.18
C MET A 1 36.21 -5.10 -1.74
N ALA A 2 35.29 -4.34 -1.15
CA ALA A 2 33.95 -4.84 -0.85
C ALA A 2 33.18 -4.84 -2.17
N VAL A 3 32.71 -6.00 -2.60
CA VAL A 3 31.78 -6.09 -3.72
C VAL A 3 30.46 -5.55 -3.18
N THR A 4 29.95 -4.46 -3.74
CA THR A 4 28.57 -4.03 -3.53
C THR A 4 27.68 -5.20 -3.93
N ARG A 5 27.14 -5.93 -2.94
CA ARG A 5 26.14 -6.95 -3.22
C ARG A 5 24.87 -6.18 -3.50
N HIS A 6 24.41 -6.21 -4.74
CA HIS A 6 23.07 -5.76 -5.06
C HIS A 6 22.09 -6.65 -4.31
N ARG A 7 21.29 -6.05 -3.42
CA ARG A 7 20.40 -6.77 -2.52
C ARG A 7 18.96 -6.78 -3.00
N ILE A 8 18.69 -6.52 -4.29
CA ILE A 8 17.33 -6.67 -4.81
C ILE A 8 17.13 -8.11 -5.28
N VAL A 9 16.12 -8.77 -4.73
CA VAL A 9 15.67 -10.10 -5.13
C VAL A 9 14.43 -9.91 -6.00
N SER A 10 14.43 -10.47 -7.20
CA SER A 10 13.23 -10.46 -8.06
C SER A 10 12.12 -11.31 -7.42
N GLY A 11 10.87 -10.98 -7.72
CA GLY A 11 9.72 -11.70 -7.20
C GLY A 11 9.73 -13.19 -7.58
N ASP A 12 10.15 -13.51 -8.81
CA ASP A 12 10.16 -14.88 -9.33
C ASP A 12 11.18 -15.79 -8.61
N ASP A 13 12.22 -15.21 -8.01
CA ASP A 13 13.31 -15.91 -7.33
C ASP A 13 13.15 -15.90 -5.79
N SER A 14 12.00 -15.46 -5.26
CA SER A 14 11.79 -15.25 -3.84
C SER A 14 10.73 -16.14 -3.22
N GLU A 15 10.98 -16.55 -1.97
CA GLU A 15 10.02 -17.26 -1.13
C GLU A 15 9.19 -16.31 -0.24
N ILE A 16 9.51 -15.01 -0.23
CA ILE A 16 8.88 -14.05 0.67
C ILE A 16 7.96 -13.05 -0.04
N HIS A 17 8.20 -12.70 -1.31
CA HIS A 17 7.38 -11.72 -2.00
C HIS A 17 7.43 -11.91 -3.52
N ASP A 18 6.29 -11.72 -4.19
CA ASP A 18 6.14 -11.90 -5.64
C ASP A 18 6.48 -10.62 -6.46
N GLU A 19 7.11 -9.63 -5.82
CA GLU A 19 7.54 -8.36 -6.43
C GLU A 19 9.02 -8.16 -6.11
N PRO A 20 9.78 -7.39 -6.91
CA PRO A 20 11.16 -7.02 -6.57
C PRO A 20 11.25 -6.34 -5.20
N HIS A 21 12.12 -6.83 -4.33
CA HIS A 21 12.25 -6.36 -2.94
C HIS A 21 13.69 -6.44 -2.44
N ILE A 22 13.95 -5.77 -1.31
CA ILE A 22 15.24 -5.86 -0.62
C ILE A 22 15.39 -7.25 0.03
N GLU A 23 16.54 -7.87 -0.19
CA GLU A 23 16.94 -9.17 0.34
C GLU A 23 16.75 -9.23 1.86
N GLY A 24 15.94 -10.19 2.32
CA GLY A 24 15.65 -10.37 3.74
C GLY A 24 14.61 -9.39 4.29
N SER A 25 13.97 -8.59 3.43
CA SER A 25 12.87 -7.68 3.77
C SER A 25 11.71 -7.88 2.80
N ARG A 26 10.47 -7.58 3.23
CA ARG A 26 9.31 -7.51 2.32
C ARG A 26 9.16 -6.13 1.68
N VAL A 27 10.06 -5.19 1.97
CA VAL A 27 10.05 -3.84 1.39
C VAL A 27 10.36 -3.92 -0.10
N THR A 28 9.37 -3.61 -0.92
CA THR A 28 9.45 -3.70 -2.38
C THR A 28 10.17 -2.49 -2.99
N VAL A 29 10.68 -2.66 -4.21
CA VAL A 29 11.28 -1.59 -5.00
C VAL A 29 10.26 -0.48 -5.27
N LEU A 30 9.02 -0.85 -5.61
CA LEU A 30 7.93 0.10 -5.86
C LEU A 30 7.63 0.94 -4.62
N HIS A 31 7.57 0.32 -3.44
CA HIS A 31 7.32 0.99 -2.16
C HIS A 31 8.39 2.04 -1.79
N ILE A 32 9.65 1.81 -2.18
CA ILE A 32 10.74 2.77 -2.02
C ILE A 32 10.60 3.91 -3.04
N HIS A 33 10.34 3.58 -4.30
CA HIS A 33 10.12 4.56 -5.36
C HIS A 33 8.97 5.52 -5.03
N GLU A 34 7.83 5.00 -4.59
CA GLU A 34 6.66 5.80 -4.20
C GLU A 34 7.01 6.83 -3.11
N ARG A 35 7.75 6.43 -2.07
CA ARG A 35 8.17 7.37 -1.01
C ARG A 35 9.16 8.42 -1.48
N VAL A 36 10.17 8.03 -2.24
CA VAL A 36 11.26 8.95 -2.61
C VAL A 36 10.85 9.87 -3.76
N GLU A 37 10.31 9.30 -4.84
CA GLU A 37 10.07 10.04 -6.08
C GLU A 37 8.64 10.60 -6.16
N ASN A 38 7.62 9.86 -5.73
CA ASN A 38 6.24 10.39 -5.76
C ASN A 38 6.00 11.34 -4.58
N ARG A 39 6.43 10.97 -3.37
CA ARG A 39 6.21 11.76 -2.15
C ARG A 39 7.37 12.71 -1.80
N GLY A 40 8.47 12.65 -2.53
CA GLY A 40 9.61 13.56 -2.34
C GLY A 40 10.38 13.34 -1.03
N LEU A 41 10.21 12.20 -0.35
CA LEU A 41 10.97 11.90 0.86
C LEU A 41 12.45 11.71 0.52
N ARG A 42 13.32 12.19 1.41
CA ARG A 42 14.75 11.97 1.24
C ARG A 42 15.08 10.49 1.43
N PRO A 43 15.99 9.89 0.63
CA PRO A 43 16.42 8.51 0.81
C PRO A 43 16.87 8.17 2.23
N GLU A 44 17.51 9.10 2.94
CA GLU A 44 17.92 8.93 4.34
C GLU A 44 16.73 8.79 5.29
N THR A 45 15.66 9.55 5.04
CA THR A 45 14.41 9.46 5.82
C THR A 45 13.74 8.10 5.62
N VAL A 46 13.71 7.60 4.37
CA VAL A 46 13.14 6.29 4.05
C VAL A 46 13.95 5.17 4.68
N ALA A 47 15.29 5.24 4.60
CA ALA A 47 16.18 4.28 5.22
C ALA A 47 15.99 4.21 6.75
N GLU A 48 15.89 5.37 7.41
CA GLU A 48 15.66 5.44 8.85
C GLU A 48 14.31 4.84 9.26
N ARG A 49 13.21 5.23 8.58
CA ARG A 49 11.85 4.77 8.90
C ARG A 49 11.67 3.27 8.69
N LEU A 50 12.23 2.73 7.61
CA LEU A 50 12.10 1.32 7.26
C LEU A 50 13.23 0.45 7.87
N ASN A 51 14.14 1.05 8.64
CA ASN A 51 15.31 0.38 9.22
C ASN A 51 16.14 -0.37 8.15
N LEU A 52 16.44 0.31 7.06
CA LEU A 52 17.21 -0.18 5.91
C LEU A 52 18.58 0.49 5.83
N ASP A 53 19.52 -0.12 5.11
CA ASP A 53 20.76 0.56 4.73
C ASP A 53 20.44 1.60 3.65
N LEU A 54 21.06 2.78 3.73
CA LEU A 54 20.89 3.84 2.73
C LEU A 54 21.32 3.37 1.33
N ALA A 55 22.32 2.50 1.24
CA ALA A 55 22.74 1.92 -0.03
C ALA A 55 21.65 1.04 -0.64
N ASP A 56 20.90 0.29 0.18
CA ASP A 56 19.80 -0.57 -0.29
C ASP A 56 18.65 0.28 -0.87
N VAL A 57 18.39 1.46 -0.30
CA VAL A 57 17.42 2.43 -0.85
C VAL A 57 17.84 2.91 -2.24
N TYR A 58 19.09 3.31 -2.41
CA TYR A 58 19.58 3.75 -3.73
C TYR A 58 19.66 2.60 -4.74
N ASP A 59 20.00 1.39 -4.31
CA ASP A 59 19.99 0.21 -5.17
C ASP A 59 18.56 -0.12 -5.64
N ALA A 60 17.55 0.02 -4.79
CA ALA A 60 16.14 -0.13 -5.18
C ALA A 60 15.72 0.92 -6.21
N LEU A 61 16.03 2.21 -6.00
CA LEU A 61 15.73 3.26 -6.98
C LEU A 61 16.44 3.02 -8.32
N ALA A 62 17.70 2.59 -8.28
CA ALA A 62 18.45 2.22 -9.48
C ALA A 62 17.83 1.00 -10.18
N TYR A 63 17.30 0.04 -9.43
CA TYR A 63 16.59 -1.12 -9.97
C TYR A 63 15.31 -0.70 -10.68
N TYR A 64 14.49 0.16 -10.07
CA TYR A 64 13.23 0.65 -10.65
C TYR A 64 13.46 1.21 -12.06
N HIS A 65 14.39 2.16 -12.18
CA HIS A 65 14.69 2.83 -13.44
C HIS A 65 15.39 1.95 -14.47
N ARG A 66 16.05 0.87 -14.05
CA ARG A 66 16.71 -0.09 -14.96
C ARG A 66 15.77 -1.16 -15.49
N ASN A 67 14.65 -1.42 -14.81
CA ASN A 67 13.71 -2.50 -15.13
C ASN A 67 12.27 -1.97 -15.34
N PRO A 68 12.03 -1.02 -16.25
CA PRO A 68 10.72 -0.36 -16.40
C PRO A 68 9.59 -1.34 -16.77
N GLU A 69 9.87 -2.36 -17.59
CA GLU A 69 8.85 -3.35 -17.99
C GLU A 69 8.41 -4.23 -16.81
N GLU A 70 9.34 -4.64 -15.95
CA GLU A 70 9.02 -5.41 -14.73
C GLU A 70 8.23 -4.54 -13.74
N MET A 71 8.65 -3.29 -13.54
CA MET A 71 7.95 -2.37 -12.64
C MET A 71 6.55 -2.03 -13.13
N GLN A 72 6.36 -1.84 -14.45
CA GLN A 72 5.04 -1.65 -15.03
C GLN A 72 4.14 -2.88 -14.78
N ALA A 73 4.66 -4.10 -14.97
CA ALA A 73 3.89 -5.31 -14.71
C ALA A 73 3.51 -5.46 -13.22
N VAL A 74 4.36 -5.00 -12.31
CA VAL A 74 4.05 -4.93 -10.88
C VAL A 74 2.92 -3.94 -10.60
N GLU A 75 3.00 -2.73 -11.14
CA GLU A 75 1.95 -1.71 -10.99
C GLU A 75 0.60 -2.18 -11.55
N GLU A 76 0.58 -2.79 -12.73
CA GLU A 76 -0.61 -3.37 -13.36
C GLU A 76 -1.22 -4.51 -12.52
N ARG A 77 -0.37 -5.36 -11.91
CA ARG A 77 -0.82 -6.43 -11.02
C ARG A 77 -1.46 -5.86 -9.76
N ARG A 78 -0.87 -4.83 -9.13
CA ARG A 78 -1.47 -4.15 -7.98
C ARG A 78 -2.82 -3.54 -8.32
N GLN A 79 -2.93 -2.88 -9.48
CA GLN A 79 -4.20 -2.35 -9.95
C GLN A 79 -5.25 -3.46 -10.13
N THR A 80 -4.87 -4.57 -10.75
CA THR A 80 -5.78 -5.73 -10.95
C THR A 80 -6.30 -6.27 -9.61
N VAL A 81 -5.44 -6.40 -8.59
CA VAL A 81 -5.84 -6.84 -7.25
C VAL A 81 -6.81 -5.84 -6.63
N ALA A 82 -6.54 -4.54 -6.72
CA ALA A 82 -7.42 -3.50 -6.17
C ALA A 82 -8.80 -3.47 -6.87
N GLU A 83 -8.84 -3.64 -8.19
CA GLU A 83 -10.08 -3.78 -8.96
C GLU A 83 -10.87 -5.03 -8.56
N GLU A 84 -10.19 -6.16 -8.35
CA GLU A 84 -10.84 -7.39 -7.91
C GLU A 84 -11.41 -7.26 -6.48
N VAL A 85 -10.68 -6.62 -5.55
CA VAL A 85 -11.18 -6.29 -4.21
C VAL A 85 -12.44 -5.42 -4.32
N PHE A 86 -12.40 -4.38 -5.15
CA PHE A 86 -13.55 -3.50 -5.39
C PHE A 86 -14.79 -4.29 -5.84
N HIS A 87 -14.63 -5.17 -6.83
CA HIS A 87 -15.74 -5.98 -7.35
C HIS A 87 -16.30 -6.92 -6.29
N ARG A 88 -15.44 -7.63 -5.55
CA ARG A 88 -15.88 -8.56 -4.50
C ARG A 88 -16.63 -7.85 -3.38
N LEU A 89 -16.14 -6.70 -2.92
CA LEU A 89 -16.83 -5.92 -1.90
C LEU A 89 -18.19 -5.38 -2.39
N ARG A 90 -18.30 -4.98 -3.66
CA ARG A 90 -19.57 -4.61 -4.29
C ARG A 90 -20.55 -5.79 -4.34
N ASP A 91 -20.08 -7.00 -4.60
CA ASP A 91 -20.89 -8.22 -4.56
C ASP A 91 -21.40 -8.52 -3.14
N HIS A 92 -20.62 -8.17 -2.11
CA HIS A 92 -21.05 -8.16 -0.71
C HIS A 92 -22.00 -6.99 -0.34
N SER A 93 -22.44 -6.21 -1.32
CA SER A 93 -23.34 -5.05 -1.18
C SER A 93 -22.74 -3.88 -0.38
N HIS A 94 -21.42 -3.76 -0.33
CA HIS A 94 -20.75 -2.58 0.23
C HIS A 94 -20.84 -1.39 -0.73
N ASP A 95 -20.92 -0.17 -0.17
CA ASP A 95 -20.66 1.03 -0.95
C ASP A 95 -19.15 1.28 -1.00
N VAL A 96 -18.54 0.94 -2.13
CA VAL A 96 -17.10 1.01 -2.32
C VAL A 96 -16.79 2.07 -3.36
N ARG A 97 -15.86 2.98 -3.07
CA ARG A 97 -15.27 3.87 -4.06
C ARG A 97 -13.83 3.41 -4.30
N HIS A 98 -13.41 3.39 -5.55
CA HIS A 98 -12.01 3.15 -5.91
C HIS A 98 -11.46 4.44 -6.51
N VAL A 99 -10.33 4.92 -6.01
CA VAL A 99 -9.73 6.21 -6.41
C VAL A 99 -9.51 6.26 -7.92
N ASP A 100 -9.06 5.18 -8.56
CA ASP A 100 -8.90 5.17 -10.03
C ASP A 100 -10.22 5.05 -10.84
N LEU A 101 -11.34 4.69 -10.21
CA LEU A 101 -12.61 4.39 -10.90
C LEU A 101 -13.74 5.35 -10.52
N SER A 102 -13.45 6.41 -9.77
CA SER A 102 -14.43 7.39 -9.35
C SER A 102 -14.28 8.69 -10.14
N ASP A 103 -15.39 9.36 -10.42
CA ASP A 103 -15.38 10.70 -11.01
C ASP A 103 -15.00 11.79 -9.99
N GLU A 104 -14.91 11.43 -8.70
CA GLU A 104 -14.78 12.34 -7.56
C GLU A 104 -13.38 12.31 -6.91
N LEU A 105 -12.63 11.22 -7.09
CA LEU A 105 -11.25 11.06 -6.68
C LEU A 105 -10.41 10.62 -7.88
N SER A 106 -9.21 11.16 -8.06
CA SER A 106 -8.27 10.85 -9.14
C SER A 106 -6.92 10.39 -8.60
N LYS A 107 -6.19 9.60 -9.39
CA LYS A 107 -4.79 9.19 -9.13
C LYS A 107 -3.86 10.42 -9.20
N GLY A 108 -3.89 11.24 -8.15
CA GLY A 108 -3.26 12.55 -8.11
C GLY A 108 -4.00 13.57 -7.23
N ASP A 109 -5.17 13.24 -6.72
CA ASP A 109 -5.73 13.98 -5.59
C ASP A 109 -4.82 13.80 -4.38
N SER A 110 -4.68 14.88 -3.64
CA SER A 110 -3.84 14.87 -2.45
C SER A 110 -4.44 13.93 -1.41
N ASP A 111 -3.61 13.30 -0.60
CA ASP A 111 -4.09 12.50 0.53
C ASP A 111 -5.00 13.33 1.45
N ASP A 112 -4.87 14.67 1.42
CA ASP A 112 -5.77 15.62 2.09
C ASP A 112 -7.22 15.51 1.61
N ASP A 113 -7.45 15.40 0.29
CA ASP A 113 -8.79 15.27 -0.29
C ASP A 113 -9.42 13.93 0.10
N LEU A 114 -8.61 12.86 0.12
CA LEU A 114 -9.04 11.54 0.54
C LEU A 114 -9.36 11.49 2.04
N ALA A 115 -8.53 12.11 2.88
CA ALA A 115 -8.77 12.25 4.32
C ALA A 115 -10.06 13.03 4.59
N ALA A 116 -10.24 14.18 3.94
CA ALA A 116 -11.43 15.00 4.07
C ALA A 116 -12.70 14.25 3.63
N PHE A 117 -12.64 13.53 2.50
CA PHE A 117 -13.75 12.70 2.03
C PHE A 117 -14.09 11.57 3.02
N SER A 118 -13.07 10.88 3.53
CA SER A 118 -13.24 9.86 4.57
C SER A 118 -13.91 10.44 5.79
N HIS A 119 -13.46 11.58 6.29
CA HIS A 119 -14.04 12.25 7.45
C HIS A 119 -15.49 12.70 7.21
N GLU A 120 -15.78 13.35 6.08
CA GLU A 120 -17.12 13.90 5.78
C GLU A 120 -18.17 12.80 5.56
N TYR A 121 -17.82 11.75 4.82
CA TYR A 121 -18.75 10.70 4.41
C TYR A 121 -18.58 9.39 5.21
N GLN A 122 -17.72 9.41 6.22
CA GLN A 122 -17.39 8.27 7.09
C GLN A 122 -16.85 7.04 6.33
N PHE A 123 -16.23 7.22 5.16
CA PHE A 123 -15.63 6.11 4.42
C PHE A 123 -14.39 5.59 5.15
N VAL A 124 -14.23 4.27 5.18
CA VAL A 124 -12.98 3.64 5.61
C VAL A 124 -12.03 3.63 4.42
N ILE A 125 -10.86 4.26 4.58
CA ILE A 125 -9.79 4.22 3.59
C ILE A 125 -9.10 2.87 3.70
N VAL A 126 -8.92 2.17 2.58
CA VAL A 126 -8.11 0.94 2.52
C VAL A 126 -6.88 1.25 1.69
N THR A 127 -5.70 1.12 2.28
CA THR A 127 -4.44 1.49 1.62
C THR A 127 -3.33 0.50 1.95
N TYR A 128 -2.38 0.38 1.03
CA TYR A 128 -1.13 -0.35 1.20
C TYR A 128 0.03 0.55 1.63
N ASP A 129 -0.17 1.87 1.67
CA ASP A 129 0.80 2.84 2.15
C ASP A 129 0.52 3.18 3.63
N ASP A 130 1.58 3.32 4.41
CA ASP A 130 1.50 3.65 5.84
C ASP A 130 1.56 5.16 6.10
N ASP A 131 1.59 5.95 5.05
CA ASP A 131 1.79 7.38 5.08
C ASP A 131 0.69 8.17 5.77
N PHE A 132 -0.55 7.69 5.70
CA PHE A 132 -1.66 8.20 6.49
C PHE A 132 -1.35 8.28 7.98
N ARG A 133 -0.47 7.41 8.48
CA ARG A 133 0.00 7.43 9.88
C ARG A 133 0.91 8.62 10.19
N ASP A 134 1.74 9.01 9.22
CA ASP A 134 2.80 10.01 9.41
C ASP A 134 2.31 11.41 9.05
N ASP A 135 1.37 11.51 8.10
CA ASP A 135 0.96 12.76 7.48
C ASP A 135 -0.33 13.35 8.07
N PHE A 136 -1.17 12.53 8.71
CA PHE A 136 -2.47 12.95 9.25
C PHE A 136 -2.63 12.58 10.73
N THR A 137 -3.39 13.39 11.47
CA THR A 137 -3.89 13.03 12.79
C THR A 137 -5.20 12.23 12.69
N GLU A 138 -5.49 11.42 13.71
CA GLU A 138 -6.64 10.50 13.69
C GLU A 138 -8.01 11.20 13.61
N ASP A 139 -8.07 12.51 13.81
CA ASP A 139 -9.27 13.34 13.65
C ASP A 139 -9.46 13.93 12.24
N GLU A 140 -8.49 13.77 11.34
CA GLU A 140 -8.55 14.29 9.96
C GLU A 140 -9.22 13.32 8.97
N TYR A 141 -9.43 12.07 9.37
CA TYR A 141 -10.10 11.03 8.60
C TYR A 141 -11.03 10.20 9.51
N HIS A 142 -11.94 9.42 8.94
CA HIS A 142 -12.83 8.56 9.73
C HIS A 142 -12.11 7.30 10.21
N ALA A 143 -11.59 6.49 9.28
CA ALA A 143 -10.78 5.31 9.61
C ALA A 143 -9.87 4.92 8.44
N VAL A 144 -8.70 4.35 8.75
CA VAL A 144 -7.76 3.80 7.78
C VAL A 144 -7.47 2.34 8.11
N PHE A 145 -7.66 1.46 7.14
CA PHE A 145 -7.18 0.09 7.11
C PHE A 145 -5.91 0.00 6.28
N TYR A 146 -4.79 -0.18 6.97
CA TYR A 146 -3.48 -0.36 6.37
C TYR A 146 -3.17 -1.85 6.19
N LEU A 147 -2.84 -2.24 4.95
CA LEU A 147 -2.49 -3.59 4.56
C LEU A 147 -0.97 -3.70 4.26
N PRO A 148 -0.13 -4.07 5.23
CA PRO A 148 1.32 -4.21 5.01
C PRO A 148 1.68 -5.43 4.17
N ASP A 149 0.85 -6.49 4.18
CA ASP A 149 1.13 -7.71 3.44
C ASP A 149 0.49 -7.65 2.04
N GLN A 150 1.25 -7.13 1.10
CA GLN A 150 0.81 -6.96 -0.29
C GLN A 150 0.76 -8.28 -1.08
N THR A 151 1.09 -9.41 -0.44
CA THR A 151 0.93 -10.77 -1.02
C THR A 151 -0.46 -11.36 -0.81
N LEU A 152 -1.34 -10.65 -0.09
CA LEU A 152 -2.71 -11.11 0.13
C LEU A 152 -3.50 -11.09 -1.19
N SER A 153 -4.29 -12.13 -1.42
CA SER A 153 -5.19 -12.17 -2.57
C SER A 153 -6.34 -11.19 -2.39
N ALA A 154 -6.93 -10.75 -3.50
CA ALA A 154 -8.11 -9.91 -3.48
C ALA A 154 -9.29 -10.56 -2.73
N GLU A 155 -9.43 -11.89 -2.82
CA GLU A 155 -10.40 -12.67 -2.04
C GLU A 155 -10.18 -12.51 -0.55
N THR A 156 -8.96 -12.77 -0.06
CA THR A 156 -8.67 -12.66 1.37
C THR A 156 -8.87 -11.23 1.88
N ILE A 157 -8.47 -10.22 1.11
CA ILE A 157 -8.67 -8.82 1.49
C ILE A 157 -10.17 -8.51 1.58
N ALA A 158 -10.95 -8.87 0.55
CA ALA A 158 -12.38 -8.60 0.52
C ALA A 158 -13.13 -9.33 1.64
N ASP A 159 -12.78 -10.59 1.91
CA ASP A 159 -13.39 -11.40 2.97
C ASP A 159 -13.12 -10.80 4.35
N VAL A 160 -11.88 -10.39 4.65
CA VAL A 160 -11.53 -9.76 5.93
C VAL A 160 -12.28 -8.44 6.11
N LEU A 161 -12.30 -7.60 5.08
CA LEU A 161 -13.03 -6.32 5.12
C LEU A 161 -14.53 -6.53 5.30
N HIS A 162 -15.10 -7.53 4.61
CA HIS A 162 -16.49 -7.92 4.79
C HIS A 162 -16.76 -8.44 6.20
N GLU A 163 -15.88 -9.28 6.74
CA GLU A 163 -16.02 -9.79 8.09
C GLU A 163 -16.02 -8.67 9.13
N ILE A 164 -15.08 -7.71 9.01
CA ILE A 164 -15.03 -6.53 9.87
C ILE A 164 -16.36 -5.76 9.80
N SER A 165 -16.93 -5.56 8.61
CA SER A 165 -18.21 -4.85 8.44
C SER A 165 -19.41 -5.57 9.09
N ILE A 166 -19.33 -6.90 9.26
CA ILE A 166 -20.40 -7.69 9.91
C ILE A 166 -20.35 -7.51 11.42
N TYR A 167 -19.15 -7.47 12.01
CA TYR A 167 -18.97 -7.49 13.46
C TYR A 167 -18.84 -6.10 14.09
N TYR A 168 -18.38 -5.10 13.34
CA TYR A 168 -18.14 -3.75 13.83
C TYR A 168 -19.08 -2.76 13.17
N GLN A 169 -19.66 -1.84 13.95
CA GLN A 169 -20.40 -0.73 13.37
C GLN A 169 -19.42 0.28 12.79
N GLN A 170 -19.84 1.00 11.76
CA GLN A 170 -19.02 2.03 11.12
C GLN A 170 -18.51 3.09 12.11
N SER A 171 -19.31 3.43 13.13
CA SER A 171 -18.93 4.35 14.20
C SER A 171 -17.84 3.82 15.13
N ASP A 172 -17.66 2.50 15.20
CA ASP A 172 -16.66 1.84 16.04
C ASP A 172 -15.30 1.75 15.33
N LEU A 173 -15.28 1.90 14.01
CA LEU A 173 -14.07 1.94 13.19
C LEU A 173 -13.54 3.38 13.21
N GLN A 174 -12.44 3.61 13.93
CA GLN A 174 -11.78 4.91 14.02
C GLN A 174 -10.25 4.76 14.05
N GLY A 175 -9.56 5.78 13.55
CA GLY A 175 -8.10 5.84 13.59
C GLY A 175 -7.42 4.88 12.60
N PHE A 176 -6.11 4.67 12.81
CA PHE A 176 -5.27 3.86 11.93
C PHE A 176 -5.18 2.41 12.43
N MET A 177 -5.68 1.46 11.64
CA MET A 177 -5.69 0.03 11.97
C MET A 177 -4.90 -0.78 10.95
N THR A 178 -3.95 -1.58 11.43
CA THR A 178 -3.20 -2.51 10.59
C THR A 178 -3.97 -3.82 10.45
N ILE A 179 -4.36 -4.12 9.21
CA ILE A 179 -5.08 -5.34 8.83
C ILE A 179 -4.09 -6.30 8.19
N GLY A 180 -4.16 -7.58 8.53
CA GLY A 180 -3.24 -8.60 8.03
C GLY A 180 -3.75 -9.99 8.33
N LYS A 181 -2.93 -11.02 8.05
CA LYS A 181 -3.31 -12.44 8.21
C LYS A 181 -3.80 -12.84 9.62
N SER A 182 -3.56 -12.04 10.66
CA SER A 182 -4.07 -12.30 12.01
C SER A 182 -5.57 -12.02 12.17
N TRP A 183 -6.19 -11.37 11.18
CA TRP A 183 -7.63 -11.16 11.07
C TRP A 183 -8.31 -12.22 10.17
N VAL A 184 -7.53 -13.21 9.71
CA VAL A 184 -7.95 -14.43 8.98
C VAL A 184 -7.84 -15.62 9.93
#